data_AF-A0A535NKZ5-F1
#
_entry.id   AF-A0A535NKZ5-F1
#
_cell.length_a   1.000
_cell.length_b   1.000
_cell.length_c   1.000
_cell.angle_alpha   90.00
_cell.angle_beta   90.00
_cell.angle_gamma   90.00
#
_symmetry.space_group_name_H-M   'P 1'
#
loop_
_entity.id
_entity.type
_entity.pdbx_description
1 polymer ?
#
loop_
_entity_poly.entity_id
_entity_poly.type
_entity_poly.pdbx_seq_one_letter_code
_entity_poly.pdbx_strand_id
1 'polypeptide(L)'
;MAARSGRGRPVKRKIEIVPSILSADLTRLGEQVREAVEGGADRIQVDVMDGHFVPNLTFGPGMVAAVRSVTDLPIEAHLMVE
;
A
#
# COMPACT_ATOMS: atom_id res chain seq x y z
N MET A 1 1.91 1.44 -49.04
CA MET A 1 2.67 0.77 -47.96
C MET A 1 2.58 1.64 -46.72
N ALA A 2 1.82 1.23 -45.71
CA ALA A 2 1.52 2.04 -44.54
C ALA A 2 2.73 2.16 -43.61
N ALA A 3 3.07 3.39 -43.24
CA ALA A 3 4.08 3.68 -42.23
C ALA A 3 3.59 3.20 -40.86
N ARG A 4 4.32 2.27 -40.24
CA ARG A 4 4.11 1.87 -38.84
C ARG A 4 4.61 2.98 -37.93
N SER A 5 3.75 3.96 -37.67
CA SER A 5 3.96 5.02 -36.68
C SER A 5 3.31 4.61 -35.36
N GLY A 6 4.13 4.28 -34.36
CA GLY A 6 3.61 3.94 -33.03
C GLY A 6 4.67 3.49 -32.03
N ARG A 7 5.84 4.16 -31.99
CA ARG A 7 6.70 4.05 -30.81
C ARG A 7 6.05 4.88 -29.71
N GLY A 8 5.31 4.21 -28.82
CA GLY A 8 4.68 4.84 -27.66
C GLY A 8 5.69 5.67 -26.88
N ARG A 9 5.32 6.91 -26.52
CA ARG A 9 6.13 7.77 -25.65
C ARG A 9 6.51 7.00 -24.38
N PRO A 10 7.77 7.08 -23.91
CA PRO A 10 8.12 6.49 -22.63
C PRO A 10 7.24 7.13 -21.55
N VAL A 11 6.45 6.32 -20.86
CA VAL A 11 5.70 6.74 -19.68
C VAL A 11 6.74 7.04 -18.61
N LYS A 12 6.88 8.32 -18.24
CA LYS A 12 7.74 8.73 -17.14
C LYS A 12 7.07 8.21 -15.86
N ARG A 13 7.49 7.03 -15.38
CA ARG A 13 7.01 6.45 -14.12
C ARG A 13 7.38 7.42 -12.98
N LYS A 14 6.38 7.91 -12.26
CA LYS A 14 6.60 8.63 -11.00
C LYS A 14 7.20 7.64 -9.99
N ILE A 15 8.18 8.08 -9.21
CA ILE A 15 8.63 7.31 -8.04
C ILE A 15 7.56 7.49 -6.98
N GLU A 16 7.03 6.38 -6.46
CA GLU A 16 6.00 6.38 -5.43
C GLU A 16 6.58 5.88 -4.11
N ILE A 17 6.13 6.48 -3.00
CA ILE A 17 6.47 6.09 -1.64
C ILE A 17 5.24 5.48 -0.97
N VAL A 18 5.36 4.22 -0.55
CA VAL A 18 4.27 3.42 0.02
C VAL A 18 4.71 2.86 1.38
N PRO A 19 4.54 3.59 2.48
CA PRO A 19 4.90 3.10 3.81
C PRO A 19 4.01 1.92 4.24
N SER A 20 4.64 0.88 4.81
CA SER A 20 3.94 -0.28 5.39
C SER A 20 3.56 -0.02 6.84
N ILE A 21 2.31 -0.33 7.20
CA ILE A 21 1.83 -0.20 8.57
C ILE A 21 2.44 -1.23 9.53
N LEU A 22 3.16 -2.25 9.03
CA LEU A 22 3.85 -3.20 9.89
C LEU A 22 4.92 -2.54 10.76
N SER A 23 5.47 -1.40 10.30
CA SER A 23 6.46 -0.62 11.05
C SER A 23 5.82 0.45 11.95
N ALA A 24 4.50 0.62 11.91
CA ALA A 24 3.80 1.64 12.69
C ALA A 24 3.56 1.20 14.14
N ASP A 25 3.45 2.18 15.05
CA ASP A 25 2.90 1.94 16.37
C ASP A 25 1.37 1.71 16.28
N LEU A 26 0.96 0.45 16.41
CA LEU A 26 -0.43 0.04 16.29
C LEU A 26 -1.34 0.61 17.40
N THR A 27 -0.80 1.02 18.54
CA THR A 27 -1.59 1.64 19.63
C THR A 27 -2.15 3.02 19.23
N ARG A 28 -1.54 3.63 18.21
CA ARG A 28 -1.86 4.95 17.66
C ARG A 28 -1.88 4.93 16.13
N LEU A 29 -2.30 3.81 15.54
CA LEU A 29 -2.23 3.58 14.09
C LEU A 29 -2.89 4.70 13.27
N GLY A 30 -4.04 5.20 13.72
CA GLY A 30 -4.74 6.28 13.02
C GLY A 30 -3.93 7.57 12.95
N GLU A 31 -3.13 7.89 13.96
CA GLU A 31 -2.22 9.04 13.97
C GLU A 31 -1.03 8.78 13.03
N GLN A 32 -0.40 7.60 13.15
CA GLN A 32 0.74 7.19 12.32
C GLN A 32 0.42 7.20 10.82
N VAL A 33 -0.78 6.76 10.43
CA VAL A 33 -1.22 6.82 9.03
C VAL A 33 -1.38 8.25 8.56
N ARG A 34 -1.92 9.17 9.39
CA ARG A 34 -2.05 10.59 9.02
C ARG A 34 -0.69 11.27 8.90
N GLU A 35 0.22 11.00 9.82
CA GLU A 35 1.61 11.47 9.75
C GLU A 35 2.29 11.04 8.45
N ALA A 36 2.09 9.78 8.03
CA ALA A 36 2.62 9.29 6.75
C ALA A 36 2.01 10.01 5.53
N VAL A 37 0.69 10.27 5.56
CA VAL A 37 -0.01 11.04 4.52
C VAL A 37 0.53 12.47 4.45
N GLU A 38 0.67 13.15 5.58
CA GLU A 38 1.25 14.50 5.68
C GLU A 38 2.72 14.52 5.24
N GLY A 39 3.46 13.44 5.49
CA GLY A 39 4.83 13.22 5.02
C GLY A 39 4.96 12.98 3.52
N GLY A 40 3.85 12.92 2.78
CA GLY A 40 3.85 12.79 1.32
C GLY A 40 3.81 11.37 0.80
N ALA A 41 3.29 10.41 1.59
CA ALA A 41 3.00 9.07 1.08
C ALA A 41 2.05 9.14 -0.12
N ASP A 42 2.30 8.31 -1.13
CA ASP A 42 1.41 8.18 -2.29
C ASP A 42 0.26 7.20 -2.00
N ARG A 43 0.55 6.17 -1.19
CA ARG A 43 -0.35 5.07 -0.82
C ARG A 43 0.03 4.53 0.56
N ILE A 44 -0.82 3.70 1.16
CA ILE A 44 -0.52 3.01 2.43
C ILE A 44 -0.51 1.50 2.21
N GLN A 45 0.56 0.81 2.59
CA GLN A 45 0.66 -0.64 2.45
C GLN A 45 0.15 -1.37 3.69
N VAL A 46 -0.65 -2.41 3.46
CA VAL A 46 -1.16 -3.34 4.46
C VAL A 46 -0.78 -4.76 4.04
N ASP A 47 0.11 -5.37 4.81
CA ASP A 47 0.57 -6.74 4.59
C ASP A 47 -0.30 -7.73 5.37
N VAL A 48 -1.03 -8.58 4.65
CA VAL A 48 -1.89 -9.64 5.20
C VAL A 48 -1.14 -10.96 5.10
N MET A 49 -0.80 -11.54 6.25
CA MET A 49 -0.06 -12.80 6.38
C MET A 49 -0.91 -13.80 7.15
N ASP A 50 -0.95 -15.07 6.73
CA ASP A 50 -1.83 -16.10 7.31
C ASP A 50 -1.13 -17.13 8.23
N GLY A 51 0.18 -17.07 8.39
CA GLY A 51 0.94 -18.07 9.15
C GLY A 51 1.20 -19.39 8.41
N HIS A 52 0.63 -19.59 7.20
CA HIS A 52 0.85 -20.78 6.38
C HIS A 52 1.77 -20.48 5.19
N PHE A 53 1.46 -19.45 4.41
CA PHE A 53 2.30 -19.02 3.29
C PHE A 53 3.62 -18.42 3.78
N VAL A 54 3.57 -17.70 4.91
CA VAL A 54 4.73 -17.20 5.67
C VAL A 54 4.56 -17.55 7.14
N PRO A 55 5.63 -17.73 7.94
CA PRO A 55 5.52 -18.13 9.34
C PRO A 55 4.92 -17.05 10.26
N ASN A 56 4.77 -15.82 9.77
CA ASN A 56 4.20 -14.71 10.52
C ASN A 56 2.68 -14.63 10.28
N LEU A 57 1.93 -14.26 11.32
CA LEU A 57 0.51 -13.90 11.24
C LEU A 57 0.38 -12.41 11.56
N THR A 58 -0.25 -11.65 10.67
CA THR A 58 -0.42 -10.19 10.87
C THR A 58 -1.89 -9.83 11.12
N PHE A 59 -2.54 -9.22 10.14
CA PHE A 59 -3.89 -8.69 10.26
C PHE A 59 -4.72 -9.10 9.04
N GLY A 60 -6.04 -9.16 9.21
CA GLY A 60 -6.98 -9.44 8.13
C GLY A 60 -7.67 -8.19 7.58
N PRO A 61 -8.79 -8.37 6.86
CA PRO A 61 -9.57 -7.28 6.25
C PRO A 61 -10.03 -6.19 7.23
N GLY A 62 -10.19 -6.50 8.52
CA GLY A 62 -10.53 -5.52 9.55
C GLY A 62 -9.49 -4.41 9.67
N MET A 63 -8.20 -4.72 9.47
CA MET A 63 -7.14 -3.71 9.49
C MET A 63 -7.20 -2.81 8.26
N VAL A 64 -7.51 -3.35 7.08
CA VAL A 64 -7.72 -2.56 5.86
C VAL A 64 -8.87 -1.58 6.06
N ALA A 65 -9.98 -2.01 6.67
CA ALA A 65 -11.11 -1.15 7.00
C ALA A 65 -10.73 -0.05 8.00
N ALA A 66 -9.95 -0.39 9.04
CA ALA A 66 -9.46 0.59 10.02
C ALA A 66 -8.57 1.65 9.35
N VAL A 67 -7.61 1.25 8.52
CA VAL A 67 -6.76 2.19 7.76
C VAL A 67 -7.59 3.04 6.80
N ARG A 68 -8.58 2.46 6.11
CA ARG A 68 -9.46 3.21 5.21
C ARG A 68 -10.23 4.31 5.95
N SER A 69 -10.58 4.11 7.22
CA SER A 69 -11.33 5.10 8.00
C SER A 69 -10.53 6.37 8.35
N VAL A 70 -9.21 6.40 8.16
CA VAL A 70 -8.34 7.50 8.60
C VAL A 70 -7.58 8.23 7.50
N THR A 71 -7.67 7.78 6.24
CA THR A 71 -7.05 8.43 5.07
C THR A 71 -7.94 8.22 3.85
N ASP A 72 -7.74 8.99 2.79
CA ASP A 72 -8.33 8.78 1.45
C ASP A 72 -7.35 8.18 0.44
N LEU A 73 -6.05 8.15 0.77
CA LEU A 73 -5.02 7.58 -0.11
C LEU A 73 -5.34 6.12 -0.48
N PRO A 74 -4.97 5.66 -1.69
CA PRO A 74 -5.16 4.27 -2.05
C PRO A 74 -4.42 3.35 -1.08
N ILE A 75 -5.06 2.25 -0.71
CA ILE A 75 -4.45 1.20 0.11
C ILE A 75 -3.84 0.15 -0.82
N GLU A 76 -2.63 -0.27 -0.53
CA GLU A 76 -1.96 -1.39 -1.17
C GLU A 76 -2.01 -2.61 -0.25
N ALA A 77 -2.96 -3.51 -0.52
CA ALA A 77 -3.04 -4.77 0.20
C ALA A 77 -2.12 -5.80 -0.46
N HIS A 78 -1.08 -6.21 0.26
CA HIS A 78 -0.19 -7.29 -0.16
C HIS A 78 -0.61 -8.57 0.56
N LEU A 79 -1.09 -9.54 -0.22
CA LEU A 79 -1.62 -10.80 0.31
C LEU A 79 -0.52 -11.87 0.27
N MET A 80 -0.11 -12.31 1.46
CA MET A 80 0.81 -13.41 1.69
C MET A 80 0.03 -14.55 2.34
N VAL A 81 -0.86 -15.17 1.55
CA VAL A 81 -1.82 -16.20 1.98
C VAL A 81 -1.90 -17.33 0.95
N GLU A 82 -2.29 -18.54 1.36
CA GLU A 82 -2.56 -19.71 0.49
C GLU A 82 -4.01 -19.77 -0.03
#